data_AF-A0A257VSK4-F1
#
_entry.id   AF-A0A257VSK4-F1
#
_cell.length_a   1.000
_cell.length_b   1.000
_cell.length_c   1.000
_cell.angle_alpha   90.00
_cell.angle_beta   90.00
_cell.angle_gamma   90.00
#
_symmetry.space_group_name_H-M   'P 1'
#
loop_
_entity.id
_entity.type
_entity.pdbx_description
1 polymer ?
#
loop_
_entity_poly.entity_id
_entity_poly.type
_entity_poly.pdbx_seq_one_letter_code
_entity_poly.pdbx_strand_id
1 'polypeptide(L)'
;AAVAGGRSADAGEVALPSIDAVVAPAEKRRELTITRRLFRSGDSEYLIDGKSARLRDIQDIFMGTGLGPESYAIIEQGRIGQILSSRPADRRAVIEEAAGITKFKTKRRLAEAKLEGAKQNLTRVFDILEEVGRQVNSLKRQAAKAKRYEELREELVSHLRLSLAGKFKKLESDASKAAIELSQATGHYEELHKDLQEKEIQHGELQQACYTLEEQLTAQRQELADRNLEAERARGRLTSQSQQIAGIEQRLNQGESESEAVEQRLTGLTTEVESHRQKLEELERQVNDARERLRLRNEERDQLQGQLRGREQGMEAARQQVLRLLGESSSLRNQLAQVEEYLASNERDRARANREAEAAQADLARIAQTKAELSQRLANRQTEIESLADQ
;
A
#
# COMPACT_ATOMS: atom_id res chain seq x y z
N ALA A 1 -51.29 -10.76 141.98
CA ALA A 1 -52.36 -10.46 142.95
C ALA A 1 -53.55 -9.98 142.12
N ALA A 2 -54.59 -10.77 141.86
CA ALA A 2 -55.51 -11.38 142.82
C ALA A 2 -56.11 -10.35 143.79
N VAL A 3 -57.44 -10.35 143.80
CA VAL A 3 -58.33 -9.98 144.92
C VAL A 3 -58.89 -8.54 144.92
N ALA A 4 -60.10 -8.49 144.35
CA ALA A 4 -61.36 -8.14 145.00
C ALA A 4 -61.64 -6.73 145.52
N GLY A 5 -62.90 -6.35 145.31
CA GLY A 5 -63.73 -5.82 146.39
C GLY A 5 -63.86 -4.31 146.38
N GLY A 6 -64.96 -3.83 145.79
CA GLY A 6 -65.38 -2.45 145.97
C GLY A 6 -66.53 -2.07 145.06
N ARG A 7 -67.75 -2.50 145.41
CA ARG A 7 -68.94 -1.73 145.00
C ARG A 7 -68.88 -0.42 145.78
N SER A 8 -68.26 0.61 145.21
CA SER A 8 -68.35 1.98 145.70
C SER A 8 -69.56 2.65 145.04
N ALA A 9 -70.56 2.96 145.86
CA ALA A 9 -71.63 3.87 145.51
C ALA A 9 -71.02 5.28 145.35
N ASP A 10 -70.83 5.75 144.11
CA ASP A 10 -70.03 6.95 143.86
C ASP A 10 -70.61 7.91 142.81
N ALA A 11 -71.88 7.69 142.42
CA ALA A 11 -72.65 8.60 141.56
C ALA A 11 -73.69 9.35 142.41
N GLY A 12 -73.66 10.67 142.39
CA GLY A 12 -74.74 11.49 142.90
C GLY A 12 -75.89 11.48 141.91
N GLU A 13 -76.92 10.67 142.18
CA GLU A 13 -78.14 10.63 141.37
C GLU A 13 -79.12 11.67 141.91
N VAL A 14 -79.27 12.80 141.21
CA VAL A 14 -80.35 13.74 141.47
C VAL A 14 -81.53 13.31 140.61
N ALA A 15 -82.36 12.42 141.16
CA ALA A 15 -83.68 12.16 140.62
C ALA A 15 -84.60 13.30 141.06
N LEU A 16 -85.06 14.11 140.12
CA LEU A 16 -86.15 15.05 140.40
C LEU A 16 -87.42 14.21 140.64
N PRO A 17 -88.02 14.27 141.84
CA PRO A 17 -89.28 13.56 142.07
C PRO A 17 -90.35 14.12 141.14
N SER A 18 -91.24 13.21 140.69
CA SER A 18 -92.36 13.43 139.78
C SER A 18 -92.74 14.90 139.57
N ILE A 19 -92.46 15.43 138.39
CA ILE A 19 -92.98 16.74 137.98
C ILE A 19 -94.39 16.50 137.42
N ASP A 20 -95.41 16.77 138.24
CA ASP A 20 -96.79 16.92 137.78
C ASP A 20 -96.92 18.24 137.02
N ALA A 21 -96.38 18.29 135.80
CA ALA A 21 -96.65 19.39 134.89
C ALA A 21 -98.09 19.27 134.41
N VAL A 22 -98.97 20.15 134.90
CA VAL A 22 -100.33 20.29 134.37
C VAL A 22 -100.24 20.86 132.95
N VAL A 23 -100.10 19.95 131.98
CA VAL A 23 -100.32 20.21 130.55
C VAL A 23 -101.53 19.38 130.15
N ALA A 24 -102.70 20.02 130.14
CA ALA A 24 -103.96 19.46 129.65
C ALA A 24 -104.31 20.13 128.30
N PRO A 25 -105.02 19.45 127.37
CA PRO A 25 -106.01 18.42 127.68
C PRO A 25 -105.68 17.01 127.18
N ALA A 26 -105.88 16.06 128.10
CA ALA A 26 -106.52 14.76 127.94
C ALA A 26 -106.02 13.83 126.81
N GLU A 27 -105.10 12.92 127.14
CA GLU A 27 -105.39 11.50 127.39
C GLU A 27 -104.08 10.70 127.55
N LYS A 28 -104.02 9.88 128.61
CA LYS A 28 -102.83 9.20 129.19
C LYS A 28 -101.81 10.14 129.85
N ARG A 29 -101.98 10.36 131.16
CA ARG A 29 -100.90 10.80 132.06
C ARG A 29 -99.77 9.77 131.94
N ARG A 30 -98.76 10.08 131.13
CA ARG A 30 -97.55 9.28 131.01
C ARG A 30 -96.52 9.93 131.90
N GLU A 31 -96.23 9.29 133.03
CA GLU A 31 -95.12 9.68 133.89
C GLU A 31 -93.83 9.54 133.08
N LEU A 32 -93.08 10.64 133.02
CA LEU A 32 -91.88 10.77 132.19
C LEU A 32 -90.72 11.00 133.15
N THR A 33 -89.80 10.03 133.21
CA THR A 33 -88.68 10.10 134.16
C THR A 33 -87.46 10.65 133.46
N ILE A 34 -87.04 11.86 133.84
CA ILE A 34 -85.83 12.49 133.33
C ILE A 34 -84.76 12.39 134.40
N THR A 35 -83.68 11.67 134.09
CA THR A 35 -82.56 11.47 135.01
C THR A 35 -81.33 12.17 134.45
N ARG A 36 -80.71 13.02 135.26
CA ARG A 36 -79.36 13.53 135.00
C ARG A 36 -78.39 12.81 135.90
N ARG A 37 -77.40 12.13 135.31
CA ARG A 37 -76.29 11.52 136.03
C ARG A 37 -75.06 12.41 135.87
N LEU A 38 -74.55 12.89 136.98
CA LEU A 38 -73.31 13.68 137.01
C LEU A 38 -72.18 12.77 137.47
N PHE A 39 -71.19 12.55 136.60
CA PHE A 39 -70.00 11.80 136.95
C PHE A 39 -68.96 12.75 137.56
N ARG A 40 -68.10 12.22 138.47
CA ARG A 40 -66.98 13.01 139.03
C ARG A 40 -65.99 13.51 137.97
N SER A 41 -66.01 12.94 136.77
CA SER A 41 -65.25 13.43 135.60
C SER A 41 -65.76 14.78 135.06
N GLY A 42 -66.93 15.25 135.51
CA GLY A 42 -67.61 16.43 134.96
C GLY A 42 -68.57 16.10 133.81
N ASP A 43 -68.56 14.86 133.32
CA ASP A 43 -69.48 14.43 132.26
C ASP A 43 -70.90 14.34 132.80
N SER A 44 -71.85 14.86 132.02
CA SER A 44 -73.29 14.76 132.30
C SER A 44 -73.93 13.79 131.32
N GLU A 45 -74.49 12.71 131.84
CA GLU A 45 -75.34 11.81 131.07
C GLU A 45 -76.82 12.11 131.33
N TYR A 46 -77.60 12.03 130.26
CA TYR A 46 -78.98 12.45 130.19
C TYR A 46 -79.84 11.27 129.77
N LEU A 47 -80.82 10.90 130.60
CA LEU A 47 -81.71 9.78 130.34
C LEU A 47 -83.17 10.22 130.33
N ILE A 48 -83.92 9.72 129.37
CA ILE A 48 -85.39 9.85 129.28
C ILE A 48 -85.96 8.44 129.38
N ASP A 49 -86.78 8.16 130.40
CA ASP A 49 -87.33 6.83 130.70
C ASP A 49 -86.24 5.73 130.72
N GLY A 50 -85.05 6.06 131.24
CA GLY A 50 -83.90 5.15 131.34
C GLY A 50 -83.08 4.96 130.04
N LYS A 51 -83.42 5.62 128.93
CA LYS A 51 -82.64 5.58 127.68
C LYS A 51 -81.78 6.83 127.51
N SER A 52 -80.54 6.64 127.06
CA SER A 52 -79.63 7.76 126.76
C SER A 52 -80.23 8.68 125.69
N ALA A 53 -80.24 9.99 125.98
CA ALA A 53 -80.78 11.03 125.13
C ALA A 53 -79.78 12.20 125.03
N ARG A 54 -79.86 12.98 123.94
CA ARG A 54 -79.01 14.16 123.81
C ARG A 54 -79.55 15.29 124.67
N LEU A 55 -78.67 16.16 125.14
CA LEU A 55 -79.07 17.38 125.84
C LEU A 55 -80.08 18.21 125.03
N ARG A 56 -79.90 18.27 123.70
CA ARG A 56 -80.84 18.96 122.81
C ARG A 56 -82.23 18.35 122.83
N ASP A 57 -82.33 17.03 122.86
CA ASP A 57 -83.62 16.33 122.89
C ASP A 57 -84.35 16.60 124.22
N ILE A 58 -83.61 16.65 125.34
CA ILE A 58 -84.14 17.06 126.65
C ILE A 58 -84.56 18.54 126.64
N GLN A 59 -83.73 19.43 126.11
CA GLN A 59 -84.06 20.85 125.97
C GLN A 59 -85.31 21.07 125.11
N ASP A 60 -85.48 20.29 124.04
CA ASP A 60 -86.67 20.34 123.17
C ASP A 60 -87.95 19.88 123.89
N ILE A 61 -87.86 18.97 124.87
CA ILE A 61 -88.99 18.55 125.73
C ILE A 61 -89.39 19.66 126.71
N PHE A 62 -88.41 20.29 127.37
CA PHE A 62 -88.67 21.41 128.29
C PHE A 62 -88.96 22.74 127.56
N MET A 63 -88.70 22.82 126.24
CA MET A 63 -89.02 23.99 125.42
C MET A 63 -90.53 24.17 125.28
N GLY A 64 -91.07 25.13 126.04
CA GLY A 64 -92.50 25.46 126.10
C GLY A 64 -93.20 25.03 127.38
N THR A 65 -92.52 24.34 128.31
CA THR A 65 -93.05 24.04 129.66
C THR A 65 -92.69 25.10 130.69
N GLY A 66 -91.86 26.08 130.30
CA GLY A 66 -91.35 27.12 131.19
C GLY A 66 -90.21 26.67 132.11
N LEU A 67 -89.75 25.42 132.00
CA LEU A 67 -88.69 24.81 132.82
C LEU A 67 -87.36 24.65 132.04
N GLY A 68 -86.94 25.72 131.35
CA GLY A 68 -85.65 25.77 130.64
C GLY A 68 -84.46 26.20 131.51
N PRO A 69 -83.24 26.28 130.94
CA PRO A 69 -82.08 26.88 131.60
C PRO A 69 -82.32 28.33 132.06
N GLU A 70 -83.22 29.04 131.36
CA GLU A 70 -83.71 30.38 131.68
C GLU A 70 -85.17 30.34 132.19
N SER A 71 -85.51 29.28 132.93
CA SER A 71 -86.86 29.07 133.47
C SER A 71 -87.32 30.26 134.31
N TYR A 72 -88.47 30.83 133.93
CA TYR A 72 -89.17 31.84 134.75
C TYR A 72 -89.85 31.23 135.98
N ALA A 73 -90.04 29.90 136.01
CA ALA A 73 -90.83 29.19 137.01
C ALA A 73 -90.04 28.93 138.31
N ILE A 74 -88.72 29.09 138.30
CA ILE A 74 -87.84 28.90 139.47
C ILE A 74 -87.14 30.22 139.78
N ILE A 75 -87.48 30.83 140.92
CA ILE A 75 -86.91 32.12 141.33
C ILE A 75 -85.68 31.88 142.21
N GLU A 76 -84.49 32.04 141.62
CA GLU A 76 -83.23 32.07 142.37
C GLU A 76 -83.12 33.37 143.19
N GLN A 77 -82.45 33.30 144.35
CA GLN A 77 -82.27 34.45 145.24
C GLN A 77 -81.53 35.58 144.50
N GLY A 78 -82.17 36.75 144.36
CA GLY A 78 -81.62 37.91 143.64
C GLY A 78 -82.01 38.02 142.15
N ARG A 79 -82.63 36.99 141.56
CA ARG A 79 -83.02 36.95 140.13
C ARG A 79 -84.06 38.03 139.77
N ILE A 80 -84.97 38.38 140.69
CA ILE A 80 -85.97 39.45 140.48
C ILE A 80 -85.29 40.81 140.24
N GLY A 81 -84.25 41.12 141.03
CA GLY A 81 -83.47 42.35 140.85
C GLY A 81 -82.75 42.38 139.51
N GLN A 82 -82.15 41.25 139.10
CA GLN A 82 -81.49 41.09 137.81
C GLN A 82 -82.45 41.25 136.62
N ILE A 83 -83.68 40.75 136.70
CA ILE A 83 -84.67 40.92 135.61
C ILE A 83 -85.08 42.41 135.47
N LEU A 84 -85.20 43.14 136.59
CA LEU A 84 -85.48 44.58 136.58
C LEU A 84 -84.30 45.43 136.10
N SER A 85 -83.06 44.98 136.30
CA SER A 85 -81.85 45.69 135.86
C SER A 85 -81.26 45.16 134.54
N SER A 86 -81.82 44.11 133.93
CA SER A 86 -81.28 43.51 132.72
C SER A 86 -81.50 44.37 131.48
N ARG A 87 -80.63 44.18 130.47
CA ARG A 87 -80.74 44.85 129.19
C ARG A 87 -82.08 44.48 128.53
N PRO A 88 -82.70 45.38 127.75
CA PRO A 88 -83.97 45.12 127.10
C PRO A 88 -84.01 43.82 126.26
N ALA A 89 -82.88 43.42 125.67
CA ALA A 89 -82.76 42.16 124.91
C ALA A 89 -82.88 40.91 125.80
N ASP A 90 -82.23 40.90 126.95
CA ASP A 90 -82.26 39.78 127.90
C ASP A 90 -83.64 39.69 128.56
N ARG A 91 -84.24 40.83 128.90
CA ARG A 91 -85.63 40.89 129.39
C ARG A 91 -86.63 40.38 128.35
N ARG A 92 -86.43 40.72 127.07
CA ARG A 92 -87.27 40.24 125.97
C ARG A 92 -87.15 38.71 125.84
N ALA A 93 -85.96 38.12 125.99
CA ALA A 93 -85.81 36.66 125.95
C ALA A 93 -86.66 35.96 127.02
N VAL A 94 -86.67 36.49 128.25
CA VAL A 94 -87.51 35.97 129.35
C VAL A 94 -89.02 36.09 129.05
N ILE A 95 -89.46 37.25 128.55
CA ILE A 95 -90.87 37.48 128.16
C ILE A 95 -91.28 36.54 127.01
N GLU A 96 -90.39 36.33 126.04
CA GLU A 96 -90.64 35.47 124.88
C GLU A 96 -90.70 33.98 125.25
N GLU A 97 -89.97 33.56 126.28
CA GLU A 97 -90.05 32.22 126.85
C GLU A 97 -91.36 32.03 127.63
N ALA A 98 -91.78 33.02 128.43
CA ALA A 98 -93.08 33.01 129.09
C ALA A 98 -94.26 32.99 128.10
N ALA A 99 -94.13 33.66 126.95
CA ALA A 99 -95.11 33.63 125.87
C ALA A 99 -95.04 32.37 124.98
N GLY A 100 -94.07 31.46 125.20
CA GLY A 100 -93.93 30.21 124.45
C GLY A 100 -93.49 30.37 122.98
N ILE A 101 -93.06 31.56 122.56
CA ILE A 101 -92.75 31.86 121.14
C ILE A 101 -91.31 31.50 120.73
N THR A 102 -90.43 31.24 121.69
CA THR A 102 -89.02 30.85 121.47
C THR A 102 -88.88 29.62 120.58
N LYS A 103 -89.74 28.60 120.78
CA LYS A 103 -89.76 27.38 119.94
C LYS A 103 -90.00 27.66 118.47
N PHE A 104 -90.93 28.56 118.17
CA PHE A 104 -91.26 28.94 116.79
C PHE A 104 -90.15 29.77 116.15
N LYS A 105 -89.53 30.69 116.90
CA LYS A 105 -88.38 31.47 116.41
C LYS A 105 -87.17 30.61 116.08
N THR A 106 -86.83 29.64 116.93
CA THR A 106 -85.69 28.72 116.67
C THR A 106 -85.96 27.83 115.45
N LYS A 107 -87.19 27.30 115.31
CA LYS A 107 -87.59 26.57 114.10
C LYS A 107 -87.51 27.43 112.84
N ARG A 108 -87.94 28.70 112.91
CA ARG A 108 -87.85 29.64 111.77
C ARG A 108 -86.41 29.88 111.36
N ARG A 109 -85.51 30.15 112.32
CA ARG A 109 -84.08 30.37 112.04
C ARG A 109 -83.40 29.14 111.42
N LEU A 110 -83.72 27.94 111.90
CA LEU A 110 -83.19 26.70 111.30
C LEU A 110 -83.74 26.44 109.89
N ALA A 111 -85.01 26.77 109.64
CA ALA A 111 -85.59 26.67 108.31
C ALA A 111 -84.98 27.70 107.35
N GLU A 112 -84.75 28.94 107.80
CA GLU A 112 -84.05 29.99 107.04
C GLU A 112 -82.62 29.56 106.69
N ALA A 113 -81.86 28.99 107.65
CA ALA A 113 -80.51 28.49 107.39
C ALA A 113 -80.49 27.31 106.39
N LYS A 114 -81.48 26.40 106.47
CA LYS A 114 -81.62 25.31 105.49
C LYS A 114 -82.01 25.83 104.11
N LEU A 115 -82.90 26.82 104.03
CA LEU A 115 -83.30 27.47 102.79
C LEU A 115 -82.09 28.15 102.13
N GLU A 116 -81.28 28.85 102.91
CA GLU A 116 -80.08 29.53 102.41
C GLU A 116 -79.04 28.53 101.91
N GLY A 117 -78.81 27.43 102.64
CA GLY A 117 -77.96 26.33 102.16
C GLY A 117 -78.49 25.69 100.87
N ALA A 118 -79.81 25.53 100.74
CA ALA A 118 -80.42 25.02 99.52
C ALA A 118 -80.25 25.99 98.34
N LYS A 119 -80.38 27.30 98.57
CA LYS A 119 -80.13 28.33 97.54
C LYS A 119 -78.68 28.30 97.07
N GLN A 120 -77.70 28.23 97.97
CA GLN A 120 -76.28 28.14 97.61
C GLN A 120 -75.97 26.87 96.83
N ASN A 121 -76.53 25.73 97.23
CA ASN A 121 -76.40 24.48 96.48
C ASN A 121 -77.01 24.61 95.07
N LEU A 122 -78.16 25.28 94.94
CA LEU A 122 -78.80 25.50 93.66
C LEU A 122 -77.93 26.40 92.74
N THR A 123 -77.34 27.48 93.27
CA THR A 123 -76.39 28.31 92.53
C THR A 123 -75.21 27.48 92.03
N ARG A 124 -74.60 26.64 92.88
CA ARG A 124 -73.51 25.76 92.46
C ARG A 124 -73.93 24.77 91.38
N VAL A 125 -75.15 24.23 91.45
CA VAL A 125 -75.69 23.35 90.40
C VAL A 125 -75.84 24.12 89.08
N PHE A 126 -76.32 25.37 89.12
CA PHE A 126 -76.38 26.21 87.91
C PHE A 126 -75.00 26.49 87.32
N ASP A 127 -73.99 26.81 88.13
CA ASP A 127 -72.61 27.01 87.66
C ASP A 127 -72.05 25.75 86.98
N ILE A 128 -72.28 24.57 87.58
CA ILE A 128 -71.88 23.28 87.00
C ILE A 128 -72.64 23.02 85.68
N LEU A 129 -73.93 23.32 85.62
CA LEU A 129 -74.72 23.18 84.40
C LEU A 129 -74.21 24.09 83.28
N GLU A 130 -73.84 25.34 83.59
CA GLU A 130 -73.25 26.25 82.61
C GLU A 130 -71.90 25.73 82.09
N GLU A 131 -71.02 25.26 82.99
CA GLU A 131 -69.71 24.73 82.61
C GLU A 131 -69.82 23.45 81.79
N VAL A 132 -70.67 22.50 82.22
CA VAL A 132 -70.97 21.29 81.43
C VAL A 132 -71.59 21.66 80.08
N GLY A 133 -72.47 22.66 80.04
CA GLY A 133 -73.03 23.20 78.80
C GLY A 133 -71.95 23.73 77.84
N ARG A 134 -70.96 24.47 78.36
CA ARG A 134 -69.79 24.93 77.58
C ARG A 134 -68.95 23.76 77.06
N GLN A 135 -68.70 22.76 77.90
CA GLN A 135 -67.95 21.54 77.52
C GLN A 135 -68.67 20.75 76.43
N VAL A 136 -69.98 20.51 76.57
CA VAL A 136 -70.82 19.85 75.56
C VAL A 136 -70.78 20.61 74.24
N ASN A 137 -70.91 21.94 74.27
CA ASN A 137 -70.82 22.75 73.05
C ASN A 137 -69.44 22.66 72.38
N SER A 138 -68.36 22.61 73.18
CA SER A 138 -67.00 22.40 72.67
C SER A 138 -66.84 21.01 72.03
N LEU A 139 -67.26 19.96 72.74
CA LEU A 139 -67.22 18.57 72.25
C LEU A 139 -68.06 18.40 70.98
N LYS A 140 -69.22 19.04 70.89
CA LYS A 140 -70.06 19.03 69.67
C LYS A 140 -69.33 19.64 68.48
N ARG A 141 -68.60 20.75 68.66
CA ARG A 141 -67.77 21.35 67.61
C ARG A 141 -66.60 20.44 67.22
N GLN A 142 -65.95 19.81 68.18
CA GLN A 142 -64.85 18.87 67.93
C GLN A 142 -65.34 17.64 67.15
N ALA A 143 -66.47 17.04 67.55
CA ALA A 143 -67.09 15.92 66.84
C ALA A 143 -67.49 16.29 65.41
N ALA A 144 -68.08 17.48 65.21
CA ALA A 144 -68.40 17.97 63.87
C ALA A 144 -67.16 18.16 63.00
N LYS A 145 -66.05 18.68 63.57
CA LYS A 145 -64.77 18.82 62.86
C LYS A 145 -64.16 17.45 62.51
N ALA A 146 -64.23 16.48 63.41
CA ALA A 146 -63.74 15.13 63.17
C ALA A 146 -64.52 14.43 62.06
N LYS A 147 -65.86 14.48 62.09
CA LYS A 147 -66.71 13.94 61.02
C LYS A 147 -66.40 14.57 59.66
N ARG A 148 -66.30 15.90 59.61
CA ARG A 148 -65.94 16.61 58.36
C ARG A 148 -64.54 16.23 57.86
N TYR A 149 -63.60 15.95 58.77
CA TYR A 149 -62.27 15.46 58.39
C TYR A 149 -62.33 14.05 57.79
N GLU A 150 -63.12 13.14 58.37
CA GLU A 150 -63.31 11.79 57.84
C GLU A 150 -63.90 11.82 56.43
N GLU A 151 -64.97 12.60 56.23
CA GLU A 151 -65.60 12.82 54.90
C GLU A 151 -64.57 13.33 53.88
N LEU A 152 -63.85 14.42 54.21
CA LEU A 152 -62.83 14.98 53.32
C LEU A 152 -61.66 14.03 53.06
N ARG A 153 -61.31 13.18 54.03
CA ARG A 153 -60.25 12.19 53.87
C ARG A 153 -60.68 11.07 52.94
N GLU A 154 -61.92 10.61 53.03
CA GLU A 154 -62.48 9.60 52.12
C GLU A 154 -62.55 10.14 50.69
N GLU A 155 -63.04 11.38 50.51
CA GLU A 155 -63.03 12.07 49.22
C GLU A 155 -61.61 12.18 48.65
N LEU A 156 -60.64 12.65 49.45
CA LEU A 156 -59.24 12.75 49.03
C LEU A 156 -58.67 11.39 48.59
N VAL A 157 -58.90 10.34 49.38
CA VAL A 157 -58.41 8.99 49.05
C VAL A 157 -59.06 8.46 47.77
N SER A 158 -60.36 8.71 47.56
CA SER A 158 -61.08 8.30 46.35
C SER A 158 -60.53 9.00 45.10
N HIS A 159 -60.32 10.32 45.15
CA HIS A 159 -59.75 11.09 44.06
C HIS A 159 -58.30 10.70 43.77
N LEU A 160 -57.51 10.46 44.81
CA LEU A 160 -56.13 10.02 44.66
C LEU A 160 -56.06 8.63 44.00
N ARG A 161 -56.91 7.69 44.43
CA ARG A 161 -57.00 6.36 43.80
C ARG A 161 -57.36 6.46 42.32
N LEU A 162 -58.35 7.28 41.97
CA LEU A 162 -58.75 7.48 40.58
C LEU A 162 -57.62 8.10 39.73
N SER A 163 -56.95 9.13 40.26
CA SER A 163 -55.81 9.78 39.59
C SER A 163 -54.65 8.81 39.37
N LEU A 164 -54.29 8.03 40.39
CA LEU A 164 -53.21 7.05 40.31
C LEU A 164 -53.56 5.91 39.36
N ALA A 165 -54.79 5.40 39.38
CA ALA A 165 -55.24 4.37 38.44
C ALA A 165 -55.20 4.88 36.98
N GLY A 166 -55.61 6.13 36.74
CA GLY A 166 -55.51 6.76 35.42
C GLY A 166 -54.06 6.90 34.94
N LYS A 167 -53.17 7.37 35.82
CA LYS A 167 -51.72 7.46 35.52
C LYS A 167 -51.11 6.10 35.25
N PHE A 168 -51.45 5.09 36.05
CA PHE A 168 -50.97 3.72 35.87
C PHE A 168 -51.37 3.17 34.50
N LYS A 169 -52.65 3.25 34.14
CA LYS A 169 -53.13 2.81 32.82
C LYS A 169 -52.46 3.53 31.66
N LYS A 170 -52.19 4.84 31.82
CA LYS A 170 -51.47 5.60 30.79
C LYS A 170 -50.03 5.10 30.65
N LEU A 171 -49.30 4.96 31.75
CA LEU A 171 -47.93 4.44 31.74
C LEU A 171 -47.86 3.02 31.20
N GLU A 172 -48.83 2.17 31.52
CA GLU A 172 -48.95 0.81 30.98
C GLU A 172 -49.17 0.82 29.47
N SER A 173 -50.02 1.71 28.95
CA SER A 173 -50.21 1.88 27.51
C SER A 173 -48.98 2.47 26.81
N ASP A 174 -48.25 3.36 27.45
CA ASP A 174 -47.04 3.96 26.86
C ASP A 174 -45.90 2.92 26.86
N ALA A 175 -45.78 2.12 27.92
CA ALA A 175 -44.81 1.02 28.00
C ALA A 175 -45.08 -0.07 26.95
N SER A 176 -46.35 -0.43 26.72
CA SER A 176 -46.69 -1.43 25.70
C SER A 176 -46.40 -0.93 24.28
N LYS A 177 -46.68 0.35 23.99
CA LYS A 177 -46.28 0.97 22.71
C LYS A 177 -44.77 0.96 22.52
N ALA A 178 -44.02 1.41 23.53
CA ALA A 178 -42.56 1.42 23.47
C ALA A 178 -41.98 0.01 23.29
N ALA A 179 -42.58 -1.01 23.91
CA ALA A 179 -42.17 -2.40 23.73
C ALA A 179 -42.41 -2.91 22.30
N ILE A 180 -43.55 -2.54 21.68
CA ILE A 180 -43.84 -2.88 20.29
C ILE A 180 -42.86 -2.17 19.34
N GLU A 181 -42.64 -0.87 19.52
CA GLU A 181 -41.68 -0.08 18.73
C GLU A 181 -40.26 -0.65 18.84
N LEU A 182 -39.85 -1.02 20.05
CA LEU A 182 -38.56 -1.67 20.29
C LEU A 182 -38.47 -3.01 19.55
N SER A 183 -39.49 -3.86 19.65
CA SER A 183 -39.52 -5.16 18.97
C SER A 183 -39.47 -5.02 17.45
N GLN A 184 -40.14 -4.00 16.90
CA GLN A 184 -40.08 -3.70 15.47
C GLN A 184 -38.68 -3.23 15.08
N ALA A 185 -38.10 -2.28 15.82
CA ALA A 185 -36.76 -1.77 15.55
C ALA A 185 -35.69 -2.87 15.64
N THR A 186 -35.79 -3.78 16.61
CA THR A 186 -34.88 -4.93 16.70
C THR A 186 -35.03 -5.88 15.52
N GLY A 187 -36.26 -6.15 15.06
CA GLY A 187 -36.48 -6.96 13.86
C GLY A 187 -35.85 -6.35 12.60
N HIS A 188 -36.08 -5.05 12.37
CA HIS A 188 -35.48 -4.33 11.23
C HIS A 188 -33.95 -4.30 11.33
N TYR A 189 -33.40 -4.16 12.54
CA TYR A 189 -31.96 -4.20 12.75
C TYR A 189 -31.37 -5.57 12.40
N GLU A 190 -32.01 -6.67 12.83
CA GLU A 190 -31.55 -8.02 12.52
C GLU A 190 -31.63 -8.34 11.02
N GLU A 191 -32.67 -7.89 10.32
CA GLU A 191 -32.80 -8.01 8.86
C GLU A 191 -31.68 -7.24 8.16
N LEU A 192 -31.49 -5.95 8.49
CA LEU A 192 -30.45 -5.12 7.91
C LEU A 192 -29.04 -5.66 8.20
N HIS A 193 -28.84 -6.26 9.38
CA HIS A 193 -27.58 -6.87 9.76
C HIS A 193 -27.27 -8.11 8.91
N LYS A 194 -28.29 -8.95 8.63
CA LYS A 194 -28.14 -10.10 7.71
C LYS A 194 -27.81 -9.63 6.29
N ASP A 195 -28.54 -8.64 5.79
CA ASP A 195 -28.30 -8.07 4.46
C ASP A 195 -26.87 -7.50 4.36
N LEU A 196 -26.39 -6.82 5.41
CA LEU A 196 -25.03 -6.30 5.46
C LEU A 196 -24.00 -7.43 5.41
N GLN A 197 -24.17 -8.49 6.20
CA GLN A 197 -23.26 -9.64 6.20
C GLN A 197 -23.23 -10.32 4.82
N GLU A 198 -24.38 -10.50 4.17
CA GLU A 198 -24.44 -11.06 2.81
C GLU A 198 -23.69 -10.17 1.81
N LYS A 199 -23.84 -8.85 1.92
CA LYS A 199 -23.14 -7.88 1.05
C LYS A 199 -21.64 -7.86 1.30
N GLU A 200 -21.20 -7.99 2.55
CA GLU A 200 -19.78 -8.09 2.90
C GLU A 200 -19.13 -9.36 2.33
N ILE A 201 -19.83 -10.50 2.39
CA ILE A 201 -19.38 -11.76 1.77
C ILE A 201 -19.28 -11.59 0.24
N GLN A 202 -20.34 -11.08 -0.40
CA GLN A 202 -20.33 -10.82 -1.86
C GLN A 202 -19.19 -9.87 -2.27
N HIS A 203 -18.93 -8.83 -1.45
CA HIS A 203 -17.83 -7.91 -1.70
C HIS A 203 -16.48 -8.62 -1.59
N GLY A 204 -16.27 -9.45 -0.58
CA GLY A 204 -15.05 -10.24 -0.41
C GLY A 204 -14.80 -11.19 -1.57
N GLU A 205 -15.84 -11.89 -2.05
CA GLU A 205 -15.76 -12.78 -3.22
C GLU A 205 -15.41 -12.01 -4.50
N LEU A 206 -16.07 -10.88 -4.76
CA LEU A 206 -15.76 -10.02 -5.90
C LEU A 206 -14.34 -9.47 -5.84
N GLN A 207 -13.87 -9.10 -4.66
CA GLN A 207 -12.51 -8.59 -4.47
C GLN A 207 -11.46 -9.67 -4.75
N GLN A 208 -11.69 -10.91 -4.30
CA GLN A 208 -10.84 -12.07 -4.65
C GLN A 208 -10.87 -12.35 -6.16
N ALA A 209 -12.04 -12.27 -6.80
CA ALA A 209 -12.16 -12.42 -8.25
C ALA A 209 -11.38 -11.33 -9.00
N CYS A 210 -11.41 -10.08 -8.52
CA CYS A 210 -10.60 -9.00 -9.09
C CYS A 210 -9.10 -9.30 -8.97
N TYR A 211 -8.60 -9.74 -7.81
CA TYR A 211 -7.18 -10.06 -7.64
C TYR A 211 -6.72 -11.20 -8.55
N THR A 212 -7.51 -12.27 -8.64
CA THR A 212 -7.21 -13.39 -9.55
C THR A 212 -7.23 -12.98 -11.02
N LEU A 213 -8.16 -12.10 -11.41
CA LEU A 213 -8.20 -11.56 -12.77
C LEU A 213 -7.01 -10.62 -13.07
N GLU A 214 -6.58 -9.81 -12.10
CA GLU A 214 -5.39 -8.96 -12.23
C GLU A 214 -4.10 -9.79 -12.37
N GLU A 215 -3.99 -10.89 -11.63
CA GLU A 215 -2.88 -11.83 -11.75
C GLU A 215 -2.86 -12.49 -13.15
N GLN A 216 -4.01 -12.98 -13.62
CA GLN A 216 -4.16 -13.54 -14.97
C GLN A 216 -3.83 -12.51 -16.06
N LEU A 217 -4.30 -11.27 -15.92
CA LEU A 217 -4.01 -10.19 -16.86
C LEU A 217 -2.51 -9.88 -16.89
N THR A 218 -1.85 -9.89 -15.74
CA THR A 218 -0.41 -9.64 -15.63
C THR A 218 0.39 -10.77 -16.31
N ALA A 219 0.02 -12.03 -16.08
CA ALA A 219 0.61 -13.18 -16.76
C ALA A 219 0.43 -13.11 -18.29
N GLN A 220 -0.78 -12.80 -18.76
CA GLN A 220 -1.07 -12.65 -20.20
C GLN A 220 -0.29 -11.49 -20.84
N ARG A 221 -0.08 -10.38 -20.10
CA ARG A 221 0.76 -9.27 -20.58
C ARG A 221 2.23 -9.65 -20.71
N GLN A 222 2.74 -10.48 -19.79
CA GLN A 222 4.11 -11.00 -19.87
C GLN A 222 4.26 -11.94 -21.07
N GLU A 223 3.34 -12.89 -21.25
CA GLU A 223 3.34 -13.77 -22.42
C GLU A 223 3.29 -12.98 -23.74
N LEU A 224 2.44 -11.96 -23.82
CA LEU A 224 2.36 -11.09 -25.00
C LEU A 224 3.67 -10.35 -25.27
N ALA A 225 4.33 -9.85 -24.21
CA ALA A 225 5.62 -9.18 -24.33
C ALA A 225 6.71 -10.12 -24.86
N ASP A 226 6.77 -11.35 -24.35
CA ASP A 226 7.71 -12.38 -24.80
C ASP A 226 7.47 -12.75 -26.28
N ARG A 227 6.20 -12.94 -26.67
CA ARG A 227 5.84 -13.23 -28.07
C ARG A 227 6.18 -12.08 -29.01
N ASN A 228 5.99 -10.83 -28.58
CA ASN A 228 6.40 -9.67 -29.36
C ASN A 228 7.92 -9.60 -29.54
N LEU A 229 8.69 -9.88 -28.49
CA LEU A 229 10.15 -9.94 -28.57
C LEU A 229 10.62 -11.06 -29.51
N GLU A 230 10.00 -12.23 -29.46
CA GLU A 230 10.26 -13.32 -30.41
C GLU A 230 9.93 -12.92 -31.85
N ALA A 231 8.81 -12.24 -32.07
CA ALA A 231 8.40 -11.76 -33.38
C ALA A 231 9.37 -10.71 -33.93
N GLU A 232 9.86 -9.77 -33.10
CA GLU A 232 10.88 -8.81 -33.51
C GLU A 232 12.21 -9.49 -33.85
N ARG A 233 12.66 -10.46 -33.05
CA ARG A 233 13.86 -11.25 -33.35
C ARG A 233 13.71 -12.03 -34.66
N ALA A 234 12.53 -12.61 -34.92
CA ALA A 234 12.24 -13.30 -36.17
C ALA A 234 12.25 -12.34 -37.36
N ARG A 235 11.65 -11.15 -37.22
CA ARG A 235 11.70 -10.10 -38.25
C ARG A 235 13.12 -9.64 -38.52
N GLY A 236 13.93 -9.37 -37.49
CA GLY A 236 15.33 -8.99 -37.65
C GLY A 236 16.16 -10.04 -38.40
N ARG A 237 15.93 -11.34 -38.09
CA ARG A 237 16.55 -12.45 -38.84
C ARG A 237 16.09 -12.48 -40.30
N LEU A 238 14.81 -12.31 -40.57
CA LEU A 238 14.28 -12.26 -41.94
C LEU A 238 14.87 -11.09 -42.74
N THR A 239 14.97 -9.89 -42.14
CA THR A 239 15.58 -8.73 -42.79
C THR A 239 17.06 -8.98 -43.10
N SER A 240 17.82 -9.54 -42.15
CA SER A 240 19.22 -9.90 -42.39
C SER A 240 19.38 -10.96 -43.48
N GLN A 241 18.53 -12.00 -43.48
CA GLN A 241 18.55 -13.02 -44.52
C GLN A 241 18.17 -12.46 -45.90
N SER A 242 17.18 -11.57 -45.95
CA SER A 242 16.79 -10.90 -47.19
C SER A 242 17.93 -10.04 -47.76
N GLN A 243 18.67 -9.32 -46.92
CA GLN A 243 19.86 -8.58 -47.34
C GLN A 243 20.99 -9.51 -47.84
N GLN A 244 21.20 -10.66 -47.18
CA GLN A 244 22.16 -11.65 -47.63
C GLN A 244 21.78 -12.24 -48.98
N ILE A 245 20.50 -12.60 -49.18
CA ILE A 245 19.98 -13.11 -50.46
C ILE A 245 20.20 -12.06 -51.55
N ALA A 246 19.79 -10.81 -51.33
CA ALA A 246 19.98 -9.73 -52.29
C ALA A 246 21.47 -9.52 -52.65
N GLY A 247 22.37 -9.61 -51.66
CA GLY A 247 23.82 -9.52 -51.89
C GLY A 247 24.38 -10.71 -52.69
N ILE A 248 23.86 -11.92 -52.45
CA ILE A 248 24.23 -13.12 -53.22
C ILE A 248 23.70 -13.01 -54.65
N GLU A 249 22.45 -12.59 -54.85
CA GLU A 249 21.85 -12.37 -56.17
C GLU A 249 22.65 -11.34 -56.98
N GLN A 250 23.05 -10.23 -56.37
CA GLN A 250 23.90 -9.23 -57.04
C GLN A 250 25.25 -9.83 -57.47
N ARG A 251 25.89 -10.63 -56.60
CA ARG A 251 27.14 -11.31 -56.93
C ARG A 251 26.97 -12.36 -58.02
N LEU A 252 25.83 -13.06 -58.03
CA LEU A 252 25.50 -14.06 -59.05
C LEU A 252 25.38 -13.37 -60.41
N ASN A 253 24.57 -12.30 -60.50
CA ASN A 253 24.39 -11.53 -61.74
C ASN A 253 25.72 -10.94 -62.24
N GLN A 254 26.58 -10.47 -61.32
CA GLN A 254 27.90 -9.97 -61.69
C GLN A 254 28.80 -11.10 -62.22
N GLY A 255 28.79 -12.27 -61.57
CA GLY A 255 29.51 -13.44 -62.05
C GLY A 255 29.02 -13.96 -63.40
N GLU A 256 27.70 -13.92 -63.65
CA GLU A 256 27.11 -14.26 -64.95
C GLU A 256 27.58 -13.29 -66.03
N SER A 257 27.52 -11.98 -65.78
CA SER A 257 28.00 -10.96 -66.73
C SER A 257 29.51 -11.08 -67.01
N GLU A 258 30.31 -11.36 -65.98
CA GLU A 258 31.75 -11.62 -66.15
C GLU A 258 32.00 -12.89 -66.98
N SER A 259 31.23 -13.96 -66.75
CA SER A 259 31.34 -15.20 -67.50
C SER A 259 30.95 -15.00 -68.97
N GLU A 260 29.86 -14.29 -69.25
CA GLU A 260 29.45 -13.92 -70.61
C GLU A 260 30.53 -13.09 -71.33
N ALA A 261 31.12 -12.10 -70.64
CA ALA A 261 32.19 -11.29 -71.20
C ALA A 261 33.44 -12.12 -71.50
N VAL A 262 33.78 -13.08 -70.65
CA VAL A 262 34.89 -14.02 -70.88
C VAL A 262 34.59 -14.95 -72.05
N GLU A 263 33.37 -15.48 -72.17
CA GLU A 263 32.95 -16.29 -73.31
C GLU A 263 33.01 -15.50 -74.63
N GLN A 264 32.52 -14.26 -74.65
CA GLN A 264 32.65 -13.38 -75.82
C GLN A 264 34.11 -13.11 -76.19
N ARG A 265 34.98 -12.91 -75.19
CA ARG A 265 36.40 -12.71 -75.42
C ARG A 265 37.07 -13.98 -75.95
N LEU A 266 36.69 -15.14 -75.42
CA LEU A 266 37.21 -16.44 -75.84
C LEU A 266 36.79 -16.75 -77.27
N THR A 267 35.53 -16.53 -77.62
CA THR A 267 35.04 -16.66 -79.01
C THR A 267 35.78 -15.70 -79.96
N GLY A 268 35.98 -14.44 -79.57
CA GLY A 268 36.81 -13.49 -80.31
C GLY A 268 38.24 -14.00 -80.53
N LEU A 269 38.94 -14.41 -79.46
CA LEU A 269 40.28 -14.99 -79.54
C LEU A 269 40.33 -16.26 -80.41
N THR A 270 39.32 -17.13 -80.35
CA THR A 270 39.28 -18.33 -81.20
C THR A 270 39.17 -17.98 -82.68
N THR A 271 38.36 -16.97 -83.04
CA THR A 271 38.27 -16.51 -84.43
C THR A 271 39.55 -15.82 -84.90
N GLU A 272 40.23 -15.06 -84.02
CA GLU A 272 41.55 -14.51 -84.30
C GLU A 272 42.59 -15.60 -84.53
N VAL A 273 42.62 -16.64 -83.68
CA VAL A 273 43.53 -17.79 -83.83
C VAL A 273 43.27 -18.53 -85.13
N GLU A 274 42.00 -18.75 -85.51
CA GLU A 274 41.65 -19.35 -86.80
C GLU A 274 42.10 -18.47 -87.98
N SER A 275 41.88 -17.16 -87.92
CA SER A 275 42.37 -16.22 -88.95
C SER A 275 43.90 -16.25 -89.06
N HIS A 276 44.61 -16.27 -87.93
CA HIS A 276 46.06 -16.36 -87.89
C HIS A 276 46.57 -17.70 -88.43
N ARG A 277 45.90 -18.81 -88.13
CA ARG A 277 46.21 -20.13 -88.72
C ARG A 277 46.05 -20.12 -90.24
N GLN A 278 44.93 -19.60 -90.75
CA GLN A 278 44.71 -19.48 -92.20
C GLN A 278 45.78 -18.61 -92.88
N LYS A 279 46.13 -17.48 -92.27
CA LYS A 279 47.23 -16.63 -92.76
C LYS A 279 48.56 -17.37 -92.74
N LEU A 280 48.84 -18.15 -91.70
CA LEU A 280 50.07 -18.93 -91.58
C LEU A 280 50.15 -20.00 -92.69
N GLU A 281 49.06 -20.74 -92.93
CA GLU A 281 48.97 -21.73 -94.02
C GLU A 281 49.20 -21.09 -95.40
N GLU A 282 48.62 -19.91 -95.64
CA GLU A 282 48.84 -19.16 -96.87
C GLU A 282 50.29 -18.67 -97.01
N LEU A 283 50.88 -18.15 -95.93
CA LEU A 283 52.30 -17.76 -95.89
C LEU A 283 53.23 -18.96 -96.11
N GLU A 284 52.95 -20.11 -95.50
CA GLU A 284 53.70 -21.34 -95.71
C GLU A 284 53.62 -21.81 -97.17
N ARG A 285 52.44 -21.70 -97.79
CA ARG A 285 52.24 -21.98 -99.22
C ARG A 285 53.08 -21.04 -100.09
N GLN A 286 53.07 -19.74 -99.79
CA GLN A 286 53.86 -18.74 -100.52
C GLN A 286 55.37 -18.97 -100.36
N VAL A 287 55.82 -19.34 -99.16
CA VAL A 287 57.24 -19.68 -98.90
C VAL A 287 57.64 -20.93 -99.68
N ASN A 288 56.80 -21.97 -99.71
CA ASN A 288 57.08 -23.18 -100.47
C ASN A 288 57.13 -22.93 -101.97
N ASP A 289 56.19 -22.14 -102.50
CA ASP A 289 56.19 -21.73 -103.92
C ASP A 289 57.42 -20.87 -104.26
N ALA A 290 57.80 -19.94 -103.39
CA ALA A 290 59.02 -19.15 -103.55
C ALA A 290 60.29 -20.02 -103.49
N ARG A 291 60.34 -21.04 -102.63
CA ARG A 291 61.44 -22.01 -102.56
C ARG A 291 61.56 -22.84 -103.82
N GLU A 292 60.45 -23.33 -104.37
CA GLU A 292 60.44 -24.05 -105.66
C GLU A 292 60.89 -23.13 -106.80
N ARG A 293 60.40 -21.88 -106.85
CA ARG A 293 60.89 -20.88 -107.81
C ARG A 293 62.40 -20.63 -107.68
N LEU A 294 62.91 -20.51 -106.46
CA LEU A 294 64.35 -20.33 -106.21
C LEU A 294 65.15 -21.56 -106.65
N ARG A 295 64.64 -22.77 -106.38
CA ARG A 295 65.26 -24.03 -106.80
C ARG A 295 65.37 -24.10 -108.32
N LEU A 296 64.29 -23.84 -109.05
CA LEU A 296 64.29 -23.82 -110.52
C LEU A 296 65.31 -22.80 -111.07
N ARG A 297 65.38 -21.60 -110.48
CA ARG A 297 66.37 -20.58 -110.89
C ARG A 297 67.81 -20.99 -110.58
N ASN A 298 68.06 -21.69 -109.48
CA ASN A 298 69.37 -22.25 -109.19
C ASN A 298 69.76 -23.37 -110.17
N GLU A 299 68.81 -24.25 -110.52
CA GLU A 299 69.03 -25.29 -111.53
C GLU A 299 69.35 -24.67 -112.91
N GLU A 300 68.61 -23.63 -113.33
CA GLU A 300 68.91 -22.85 -114.55
C GLU A 300 70.30 -22.20 -114.48
N ARG A 301 70.66 -21.59 -113.34
CA ARG A 301 71.98 -20.99 -113.13
C ARG A 301 73.08 -22.04 -113.26
N ASP A 302 72.94 -23.20 -112.63
CA ASP A 302 73.94 -24.26 -112.65
C ASP A 302 74.12 -24.85 -114.05
N GLN A 303 73.03 -24.99 -114.81
CA GLN A 303 73.08 -25.35 -116.23
C GLN A 303 73.87 -24.32 -117.05
N LEU A 304 73.56 -23.02 -116.90
CA LEU A 304 74.26 -21.94 -117.59
C LEU A 304 75.74 -21.88 -117.20
N GLN A 305 76.06 -22.11 -115.93
CA GLN A 305 77.43 -22.13 -115.43
C GLN A 305 78.21 -23.36 -115.96
N GLY A 306 77.54 -24.50 -116.11
CA GLY A 306 78.08 -25.68 -116.80
C GLY A 306 78.39 -25.41 -118.28
N GLN A 307 77.48 -24.74 -118.99
CA GLN A 307 77.70 -24.30 -120.38
C GLN A 307 78.88 -23.33 -120.50
N LEU A 308 79.03 -22.41 -119.53
CA LEU A 308 80.13 -21.45 -119.48
C LEU A 308 81.48 -22.15 -119.28
N ARG A 309 81.58 -23.07 -118.31
CA ARG A 309 82.79 -23.90 -118.10
C ARG A 309 83.14 -24.73 -119.34
N GLY A 310 82.14 -25.30 -120.01
CA GLY A 310 82.35 -26.02 -121.27
C GLY A 310 82.94 -25.13 -122.37
N ARG A 311 82.46 -23.89 -122.49
CA ARG A 311 83.01 -22.90 -123.43
C ARG A 311 84.43 -22.45 -123.04
N GLU A 312 84.69 -22.24 -121.75
CA GLU A 312 86.03 -21.89 -121.25
C GLU A 312 87.05 -23.01 -121.53
N GLN A 313 86.72 -24.28 -121.28
CA GLN A 313 87.58 -25.42 -121.61
C GLN A 313 87.85 -25.53 -123.11
N GLY A 314 86.84 -25.28 -123.95
CA GLY A 314 87.01 -25.22 -125.41
C GLY A 314 87.94 -24.07 -125.84
N MET A 315 87.86 -22.93 -125.16
CA MET A 315 88.71 -21.77 -125.42
C MET A 315 90.16 -22.01 -124.99
N GLU A 316 90.38 -22.66 -123.86
CA GLU A 316 91.70 -23.08 -123.37
C GLU A 316 92.37 -24.08 -124.33
N ALA A 317 91.61 -25.07 -124.82
CA ALA A 317 92.08 -26.06 -125.78
C ALA A 317 92.50 -25.41 -127.12
N ALA A 318 91.70 -24.47 -127.63
CA ALA A 318 92.03 -23.70 -128.83
C ALA A 318 93.32 -22.87 -128.61
N ARG A 319 93.49 -22.28 -127.43
CA ARG A 319 94.68 -21.49 -127.05
C ARG A 319 95.95 -22.34 -127.02
N GLN A 320 95.89 -23.55 -126.48
CA GLN A 320 97.01 -24.51 -126.51
C GLN A 320 97.34 -24.96 -127.94
N GLN A 321 96.35 -25.06 -128.82
CA GLN A 321 96.56 -25.44 -130.21
C GLN A 321 97.24 -24.32 -131.02
N VAL A 322 96.90 -23.06 -130.75
CA VAL A 322 97.60 -21.89 -131.33
C VAL A 322 99.06 -21.81 -130.88
N LEU A 323 99.34 -22.04 -129.59
CA LEU A 323 100.72 -22.02 -129.06
C LEU A 323 101.59 -23.12 -129.68
N ARG A 324 101.02 -24.30 -129.96
CA ARG A 324 101.72 -25.41 -130.61
C ARG A 324 102.13 -25.07 -132.05
N LEU A 325 101.20 -24.51 -132.83
CA LEU A 325 101.45 -24.06 -134.21
C LEU A 325 102.46 -22.91 -134.28
N LEU A 326 102.48 -22.02 -133.27
CA LEU A 326 103.47 -20.95 -133.17
C LEU A 326 104.89 -21.51 -132.91
N GLY A 327 105.00 -22.56 -132.09
CA GLY A 327 106.25 -23.28 -131.84
C GLY A 327 106.79 -23.99 -133.08
N GLU A 328 105.91 -24.63 -133.86
CA GLU A 328 106.27 -25.27 -135.13
C GLU A 328 106.71 -24.24 -136.19
N SER A 329 106.08 -23.07 -136.25
CA SER A 329 106.49 -21.99 -137.16
C SER A 329 107.86 -21.40 -136.80
N SER A 330 108.19 -21.33 -135.50
CA SER A 330 109.48 -20.82 -135.04
C SER A 330 110.64 -21.80 -135.29
N SER A 331 110.41 -23.12 -135.22
CA SER A 331 111.45 -24.12 -135.50
C SER A 331 111.80 -24.16 -136.99
N LEU A 332 110.79 -24.07 -137.86
CA LEU A 332 110.97 -24.01 -139.32
C LEU A 332 111.73 -22.74 -139.76
N ARG A 333 111.50 -21.58 -139.12
CA ARG A 333 112.27 -20.36 -139.39
C ARG A 333 113.74 -20.47 -138.98
N ASN A 334 114.03 -21.07 -137.83
CA ASN A 334 115.41 -21.28 -137.39
C ASN A 334 116.16 -22.29 -138.28
N GLN A 335 115.48 -23.32 -138.77
CA GLN A 335 116.05 -24.26 -139.74
C GLN A 335 116.37 -23.58 -141.08
N LEU A 336 115.53 -22.63 -141.53
CA LEU A 336 115.78 -21.89 -142.76
C LEU A 336 117.03 -20.99 -142.66
N ALA A 337 117.17 -20.25 -141.56
CA ALA A 337 118.32 -19.37 -141.31
C ALA A 337 119.65 -20.15 -141.24
N GLN A 338 119.62 -21.37 -140.67
CA GLN A 338 120.81 -22.21 -140.54
C GLN A 338 121.30 -22.74 -141.90
N VAL A 339 120.40 -23.00 -142.84
CA VAL A 339 120.74 -23.45 -144.21
C VAL A 339 121.27 -22.30 -145.06
N GLU A 340 120.76 -21.09 -144.88
CA GLU A 340 121.24 -19.88 -145.58
C GLU A 340 122.69 -19.53 -145.18
N GLU A 341 123.06 -19.69 -143.91
CA GLU A 341 124.43 -19.48 -143.41
C GLU A 341 125.42 -20.52 -143.97
N TYR A 342 125.00 -21.79 -144.11
CA TYR A 342 125.80 -22.87 -144.70
C TYR A 342 126.06 -22.69 -146.21
N LEU A 343 125.10 -22.11 -146.94
CA LEU A 343 125.25 -21.76 -148.37
C LEU A 343 126.24 -20.60 -148.56
N ALA A 344 126.15 -19.56 -147.74
CA ALA A 344 127.06 -18.41 -147.80
C ALA A 344 128.53 -18.78 -147.46
N SER A 345 128.75 -19.81 -146.63
CA SER A 345 130.10 -20.34 -146.35
C SER A 345 130.71 -21.04 -147.56
N ASN A 346 129.95 -21.90 -148.25
CA ASN A 346 130.45 -22.66 -149.40
C ASN A 346 130.76 -21.80 -150.62
N GLU A 347 130.03 -20.69 -150.82
CA GLU A 347 130.34 -19.74 -151.90
C GLU A 347 131.64 -18.98 -151.67
N ARG A 348 131.99 -18.68 -150.41
CA ARG A 348 133.27 -18.05 -150.04
C ARG A 348 134.46 -18.99 -150.25
N ASP A 349 134.29 -20.29 -149.98
CA ASP A 349 135.33 -21.29 -150.19
C ASP A 349 135.59 -21.54 -151.69
N ARG A 350 134.55 -21.55 -152.54
CA ARG A 350 134.71 -21.61 -154.01
C ARG A 350 135.45 -20.40 -154.59
N ALA A 351 135.18 -19.20 -154.07
CA ALA A 351 135.83 -17.98 -154.54
C ALA A 351 137.32 -17.92 -154.13
N ARG A 352 137.71 -18.53 -153.01
CA ARG A 352 139.10 -18.61 -152.55
C ARG A 352 139.92 -19.62 -153.38
N ALA A 353 139.36 -20.80 -153.65
CA ALA A 353 140.02 -21.83 -154.46
C ALA A 353 140.28 -21.39 -155.92
N ASN A 354 139.37 -20.61 -156.53
CA ASN A 354 139.58 -20.09 -157.89
C ASN A 354 140.70 -19.04 -157.97
N ARG A 355 140.87 -18.21 -156.94
CA ARG A 355 141.95 -17.21 -156.89
C ARG A 355 143.34 -17.84 -156.69
N GLU A 356 143.40 -18.94 -155.93
CA GLU A 356 144.64 -19.72 -155.76
C GLU A 356 145.05 -20.45 -157.06
N ALA A 357 144.08 -20.92 -157.85
CA ALA A 357 144.33 -21.54 -159.15
C ALA A 357 144.86 -20.55 -160.22
N GLU A 358 144.31 -19.33 -160.28
CA GLU A 358 144.77 -18.29 -161.20
C GLU A 358 146.19 -17.76 -160.85
N ALA A 359 146.52 -17.69 -159.56
CA ALA A 359 147.87 -17.31 -159.11
C ALA A 359 148.93 -18.37 -159.48
N ALA A 360 148.61 -19.66 -159.35
CA ALA A 360 149.51 -20.75 -159.73
C ALA A 360 149.78 -20.82 -161.25
N GLN A 361 148.81 -20.44 -162.09
CA GLN A 361 149.00 -20.34 -163.55
C GLN A 361 149.86 -19.13 -163.95
N ALA A 362 149.77 -18.01 -163.24
CA ALA A 362 150.61 -16.84 -163.49
C ALA A 362 152.09 -17.07 -163.14
N ASP A 363 152.37 -17.81 -162.06
CA ASP A 363 153.74 -18.13 -161.66
C ASP A 363 154.43 -19.13 -162.61
N LEU A 364 153.68 -20.08 -163.18
CA LEU A 364 154.19 -21.02 -164.19
C LEU A 364 154.61 -20.32 -165.50
N ALA A 365 153.85 -19.31 -165.94
CA ALA A 365 154.20 -18.51 -167.12
C ALA A 365 155.48 -17.67 -166.90
N ARG A 366 155.68 -17.17 -165.69
CA ARG A 366 156.83 -16.33 -165.32
C ARG A 366 158.15 -17.11 -165.21
N ILE A 367 158.08 -18.37 -164.77
CA ILE A 367 159.23 -19.28 -164.70
C ILE A 367 159.66 -19.75 -166.11
N ALA A 368 158.71 -19.91 -167.04
CA ALA A 368 159.05 -20.25 -168.43
C ALA A 368 159.79 -19.10 -169.15
N GLN A 369 159.41 -17.85 -168.91
CA GLN A 369 160.02 -16.67 -169.52
C GLN A 369 161.44 -16.41 -168.99
N THR A 370 161.66 -16.57 -167.68
CA THR A 370 163.00 -16.43 -167.07
C THR A 370 163.98 -17.53 -167.49
N LYS A 371 163.49 -18.73 -167.79
CA LYS A 371 164.32 -19.81 -168.36
C LYS A 371 164.83 -19.46 -169.76
N ALA A 372 164.00 -18.83 -170.61
CA ALA A 372 164.37 -18.43 -171.96
C ALA A 372 165.45 -17.31 -171.97
N GLU A 373 165.35 -16.35 -171.05
CA GLU A 373 166.31 -15.23 -170.94
C GLU A 373 167.69 -15.67 -170.44
N LEU A 374 167.76 -16.65 -169.53
CA LEU A 374 169.01 -17.17 -169.00
C LEU A 374 169.79 -18.01 -170.02
N SER A 375 169.09 -18.78 -170.87
CA SER A 375 169.73 -19.50 -171.99
C SER A 375 170.34 -18.54 -173.02
N GLN A 376 169.72 -17.39 -173.27
CA GLN A 376 170.24 -16.38 -174.20
C GLN A 376 171.52 -15.70 -173.65
N ARG A 377 171.59 -15.49 -172.32
CA ARG A 377 172.77 -14.87 -171.68
C ARG A 377 173.99 -15.78 -171.63
N LEU A 378 173.81 -17.10 -171.53
CA LEU A 378 174.93 -18.04 -171.57
C LEU A 378 175.56 -18.13 -172.97
N ALA A 379 174.73 -18.09 -174.03
CA ALA A 379 175.23 -18.03 -175.41
C ALA A 379 176.10 -16.79 -175.70
N ASN A 380 175.78 -15.64 -175.08
CA ASN A 380 176.53 -14.39 -175.29
C ASN A 380 177.80 -14.28 -174.43
N ARG A 381 177.90 -15.01 -173.31
CA ARG A 381 179.07 -15.00 -172.43
C ARG A 381 180.17 -15.94 -172.89
N GLN A 382 179.85 -16.97 -173.67
CA GLN A 382 180.87 -17.86 -174.23
C GLN A 382 181.58 -17.21 -175.43
N THR A 383 180.88 -16.37 -176.20
CA THR A 383 181.45 -15.60 -177.32
C THR A 383 182.32 -14.41 -176.89
N GLU A 384 182.18 -13.92 -175.64
CA GLU A 384 182.98 -12.79 -175.14
C GLU A 384 184.39 -13.18 -174.66
N ILE A 385 184.62 -14.41 -174.21
CA ILE A 385 185.94 -14.80 -173.65
C ILE A 385 186.89 -15.38 -174.71
N GLU A 386 186.41 -15.61 -175.94
CA GLU A 386 187.25 -15.87 -177.12
C GLU A 386 187.93 -14.60 -177.68
N SER A 387 187.78 -13.40 -177.07
CA SER A 387 188.24 -12.13 -177.67
C SER A 387 189.22 -11.25 -176.87
N LEU A 388 189.76 -11.69 -175.71
CA LEU A 388 190.65 -10.83 -174.89
C LEU A 388 191.86 -11.55 -174.26
N ALA A 389 192.72 -12.18 -175.08
CA ALA A 389 194.20 -12.17 -174.93
C ALA A 389 194.87 -13.24 -175.82
N ASP A 390 194.83 -13.07 -177.14
CA ASP A 390 196.05 -12.97 -177.96
C ASP A 390 196.82 -11.63 -177.76
N GLN A 391 197.47 -11.48 -176.61
CA GLN A 391 198.68 -10.65 -176.45
C GLN A 391 199.72 -11.40 -175.62
#